data_AF-A0A496L6D7-F1
#
_entry.id   AF-A0A496L6D7-F1
#
_cell.length_a   1.000
_cell.length_b   1.000
_cell.length_c   1.000
_cell.angle_alpha   90.00
_cell.angle_beta   90.00
_cell.angle_gamma   90.00
#
_symmetry.space_group_name_H-M   'P 1'
#
loop_
_entity.id
_entity.type
_entity.pdbx_description
1 polymer ?
#
loop_
_entity_poly.entity_id
_entity_poly.type
_entity_poly.pdbx_seq_one_letter_code
_entity_poly.pdbx_strand_id
1 'polypeptide(L)'
;MILSYDIIVIGAGHSGCEAAAAASNLGSKVLLLTMDMNNIAQMSCNPAVGGIAKGQIVREIDALGGYMGIVTDDTSIQFRMLNRSKGAAMWSPRSQSDRAKYIQRWRELLDSCPNLDIRQDVVTEFIIKDGTVQGVKTGLMCEFGAKCVILTSGTFLNGLMHFGKIQVAGGRISETASYGLTEQLRAVGFVTGRMKTGTPLRINGNSIDFSR
;
A
#
# COMPACT_ATOMS: atom_id res chain seq x y z
N MET A 1 -18.91 19.39 -13.65
CA MET A 1 -18.13 20.03 -12.57
C MET A 1 -17.12 19.00 -12.10
N ILE A 2 -15.82 19.29 -12.17
CA ILE A 2 -14.77 18.36 -11.70
C ILE A 2 -14.77 18.39 -10.17
N LEU A 3 -14.92 17.21 -9.54
CA LEU A 3 -14.79 17.08 -8.09
C LEU A 3 -13.34 17.37 -7.70
N SER A 4 -13.14 18.33 -6.81
CA SER A 4 -11.82 18.78 -6.37
C SER A 4 -11.51 18.32 -4.94
N TYR A 5 -10.26 17.93 -4.75
CA TYR A 5 -9.65 17.50 -3.50
C TYR A 5 -8.37 18.30 -3.23
N ASP A 6 -7.92 18.34 -1.99
CA ASP A 6 -6.61 18.89 -1.69
C ASP A 6 -5.52 17.89 -2.09
N ILE A 7 -5.72 16.61 -1.73
CA ILE A 7 -4.78 15.52 -1.98
C ILE A 7 -5.51 14.34 -2.61
N ILE A 8 -4.97 13.80 -3.70
CA ILE A 8 -5.35 12.49 -4.23
C ILE A 8 -4.24 11.49 -3.93
N VAL A 9 -4.57 10.35 -3.33
CA VAL A 9 -3.65 9.23 -3.10
C VAL A 9 -4.01 8.09 -4.06
N ILE A 10 -3.04 7.64 -4.86
CA ILE A 10 -3.21 6.56 -5.83
C ILE A 10 -2.64 5.26 -5.27
N GLY A 11 -3.53 4.31 -4.98
CA GLY A 11 -3.23 2.96 -4.52
C GLY A 11 -3.34 2.82 -3.00
N ALA A 12 -4.28 2.01 -2.54
CA ALA A 12 -4.49 1.73 -1.12
C ALA A 12 -3.58 0.62 -0.56
N GLY A 13 -2.28 0.65 -0.89
CA GLY A 13 -1.27 -0.18 -0.23
C GLY A 13 -0.87 0.38 1.14
N HIS A 14 0.08 -0.27 1.83
CA HIS A 14 0.57 0.20 3.15
C HIS A 14 0.95 1.70 3.15
N SER A 15 1.72 2.15 2.15
CA SER A 15 2.10 3.56 2.01
C SER A 15 0.92 4.49 1.73
N GLY A 16 -0.02 4.04 0.89
CA GLY A 16 -1.20 4.85 0.53
C GLY A 16 -2.19 5.01 1.67
N CYS A 17 -2.34 3.97 2.51
CA CYS A 17 -3.18 4.05 3.70
C CYS A 17 -2.63 5.06 4.72
N GLU A 18 -1.32 5.00 5.02
CA GLU A 18 -0.68 6.00 5.88
C GLU A 18 -0.75 7.41 5.30
N ALA A 19 -0.48 7.57 4.00
CA ALA A 19 -0.54 8.87 3.34
C ALA A 19 -1.94 9.48 3.38
N ALA A 20 -2.97 8.67 3.09
CA ALA A 20 -4.36 9.12 3.12
C ALA A 20 -4.81 9.47 4.54
N ALA A 21 -4.53 8.61 5.52
CA ALA A 21 -4.85 8.85 6.92
C ALA A 21 -4.15 10.10 7.47
N ALA A 22 -2.85 10.25 7.21
CA ALA A 22 -2.09 11.42 7.66
C ALA A 22 -2.63 12.72 7.07
N ALA A 23 -2.86 12.76 5.75
CA ALA A 23 -3.41 13.93 5.07
C ALA A 23 -4.80 14.32 5.59
N SER A 24 -5.65 13.32 5.79
CA SER A 24 -7.02 13.48 6.31
C SER A 24 -7.01 14.00 7.76
N ASN A 25 -6.21 13.40 8.65
CA ASN A 25 -6.07 13.80 10.04
C ASN A 25 -5.51 15.23 10.20
N LEU A 26 -4.70 15.68 9.24
CA LEU A 26 -4.20 17.06 9.18
C LEU A 26 -5.22 18.04 8.57
N GLY A 27 -6.43 17.57 8.23
CA GLY A 27 -7.56 18.41 7.80
C GLY A 27 -7.70 18.61 6.30
N SER A 28 -6.92 17.90 5.47
CA SER A 28 -7.06 17.97 4.01
C SER A 28 -8.31 17.21 3.54
N LYS A 29 -8.96 17.68 2.47
CA LYS A 29 -9.95 16.86 1.76
C LYS A 29 -9.22 15.87 0.85
N VAL A 30 -9.32 14.58 1.15
CA VAL A 30 -8.52 13.52 0.52
C VAL A 30 -9.39 12.58 -0.28
N LEU A 31 -8.91 12.17 -1.46
CA LEU A 31 -9.46 11.04 -2.20
C LEU A 31 -8.42 9.93 -2.31
N LEU A 32 -8.73 8.76 -1.75
CA LEU A 32 -7.94 7.54 -1.90
C LEU A 32 -8.54 6.67 -3.02
N LEU A 33 -7.79 6.51 -4.12
CA LEU A 33 -8.16 5.67 -5.26
C LEU A 33 -7.48 4.30 -5.15
N THR A 34 -8.25 3.23 -5.35
CA THR A 34 -7.73 1.86 -5.34
C THR A 34 -8.37 1.00 -6.43
N MET A 35 -7.63 0.02 -6.95
CA MET A 35 -8.17 -0.91 -7.95
C MET A 35 -9.19 -1.89 -7.36
N ASP A 36 -9.02 -2.23 -6.08
CA ASP A 36 -9.91 -3.12 -5.33
C ASP A 36 -10.00 -2.63 -3.87
N MET A 37 -11.21 -2.34 -3.40
CA MET A 37 -11.47 -1.91 -2.03
C MET A 37 -11.38 -3.05 -1.01
N ASN A 38 -11.40 -4.31 -1.46
CA ASN A 38 -11.25 -5.48 -0.58
C ASN A 38 -9.78 -5.80 -0.28
N ASN A 39 -8.83 -5.23 -1.04
CA ASN A 39 -7.39 -5.49 -0.91
C ASN A 39 -6.62 -4.31 -0.30
N ILE A 40 -7.31 -3.45 0.45
CA ILE A 40 -6.70 -2.32 1.17
C ILE A 40 -5.65 -2.85 2.17
N ALA A 41 -4.45 -2.28 2.11
CA ALA A 41 -3.30 -2.65 2.93
C ALA A 41 -2.97 -4.17 2.93
N GLN A 42 -3.34 -4.90 1.88
CA GLN A 42 -3.15 -6.35 1.83
C GLN A 42 -1.67 -6.74 1.95
N MET A 43 -1.39 -7.67 2.89
CA MET A 43 -0.08 -8.27 3.09
C MET A 43 0.25 -9.33 2.03
N SER A 44 0.70 -8.91 0.85
CA SER A 44 0.93 -9.80 -0.29
C SER A 44 2.08 -10.81 -0.08
N CYS A 45 3.07 -10.46 0.75
CA CYS A 45 4.28 -11.28 0.95
C CYS A 45 4.29 -12.01 2.30
N ASN A 46 4.88 -11.43 3.35
CA ASN A 46 4.99 -12.05 4.67
C ASN A 46 3.79 -11.62 5.53
N PRO A 47 3.09 -12.52 6.27
CA PRO A 47 2.06 -12.12 7.23
C PRO A 47 2.67 -11.53 8.51
N ALA A 48 3.60 -10.58 8.39
CA ALA A 48 4.37 -10.06 9.52
C ALA A 48 4.74 -8.59 9.34
N VAL A 49 4.73 -7.85 10.46
CA VAL A 49 5.20 -6.47 10.57
C VAL A 49 6.38 -6.41 11.54
N GLY A 50 7.33 -5.53 11.27
CA GLY A 50 8.56 -5.41 12.06
C GLY A 50 9.68 -6.37 11.64
N GLY A 51 10.62 -6.62 12.54
CA GLY A 51 11.91 -7.26 12.26
C GLY A 51 13.08 -6.26 12.31
N ILE A 52 14.32 -6.73 12.28
CA ILE A 52 15.54 -5.99 12.70
C ILE A 52 15.53 -4.46 12.54
N ALA A 53 15.32 -3.92 11.34
CA ALA A 53 15.21 -2.47 11.12
C ALA A 53 13.74 -2.00 10.96
N LYS A 54 12.88 -2.91 10.52
CA LYS A 54 11.46 -2.65 10.25
C LYS A 54 10.68 -2.36 11.53
N GLY A 55 11.03 -3.01 12.64
CA GLY A 55 10.34 -2.84 13.92
C GLY A 55 10.52 -1.42 14.48
N GLN A 56 11.69 -0.83 14.26
CA GLN A 56 12.03 0.52 14.66
C GLN A 56 11.27 1.51 13.80
N ILE A 57 11.27 1.34 12.47
CA ILE A 57 10.49 2.18 11.55
C ILE A 57 8.99 2.13 11.90
N VAL A 58 8.45 0.95 12.24
CA VAL A 58 7.03 0.83 12.67
C VAL A 58 6.78 1.65 13.94
N ARG A 59 7.71 1.64 14.89
CA ARG A 59 7.62 2.47 16.12
C ARG A 59 7.77 3.97 15.82
N GLU A 60 8.58 4.34 14.85
CA GLU A 60 8.72 5.73 14.41
C GLU A 60 7.46 6.23 13.71
N ILE A 61 6.84 5.41 12.85
CA ILE A 61 5.55 5.69 12.23
C ILE A 61 4.49 5.91 13.30
N ASP A 62 4.41 5.01 14.28
CA ASP A 62 3.48 5.13 15.42
C ASP A 62 3.73 6.42 16.23
N ALA A 63 4.99 6.75 16.52
CA ALA A 63 5.35 7.98 17.23
C ALA A 63 4.99 9.26 16.46
N LEU A 64 4.94 9.21 15.12
CA LEU A 64 4.48 10.30 14.26
C LEU A 64 2.95 10.37 14.13
N GLY A 65 2.21 9.47 14.78
CA GLY A 65 0.75 9.39 14.70
C GLY A 65 0.22 8.55 13.52
N GLY A 66 1.08 7.76 12.88
CA GLY A 66 0.69 6.78 11.87
C GLY A 66 0.03 5.55 12.46
N TYR A 67 -0.63 4.75 11.63
CA TYR A 67 -1.52 3.68 12.09
C TYR A 67 -0.92 2.28 12.03
N MET A 68 0.21 2.07 11.34
CA MET A 68 0.80 0.74 11.15
C MET A 68 1.10 0.04 12.47
N GLY A 69 1.55 0.77 13.51
CA GLY A 69 1.76 0.22 14.85
C GLY A 69 0.47 -0.31 15.46
N ILE A 70 -0.54 0.56 15.55
CA ILE A 70 -1.88 0.28 16.09
C ILE A 70 -2.53 -0.92 15.38
N VAL A 71 -2.59 -0.91 14.04
CA VAL A 71 -3.17 -2.02 13.26
C VAL A 71 -2.41 -3.32 13.52
N THR A 72 -1.07 -3.26 13.63
CA THR A 72 -0.26 -4.45 13.91
C THR A 72 -0.56 -5.05 15.27
N ASP A 73 -0.74 -4.22 16.30
CA ASP A 73 -1.06 -4.66 17.65
C ASP A 73 -2.47 -5.29 17.70
N ASP A 74 -3.47 -4.65 17.09
CA ASP A 74 -4.86 -5.13 17.05
C ASP A 74 -5.03 -6.47 16.31
N THR A 75 -4.08 -6.80 15.43
CA THR A 75 -4.17 -7.95 14.51
C THR A 75 -3.09 -8.99 14.76
N SER A 76 -2.31 -8.81 15.82
CA SER A 76 -1.21 -9.68 16.22
C SER A 76 -1.70 -11.06 16.63
N ILE A 77 -1.12 -12.09 16.01
CA ILE A 77 -1.26 -13.51 16.43
C ILE A 77 -0.07 -13.90 17.31
N GLN A 78 1.12 -13.37 17.01
CA GLN A 78 2.34 -13.66 17.75
C GLN A 78 3.26 -12.45 17.72
N PHE A 79 3.68 -12.00 18.91
CA PHE A 79 4.70 -10.98 19.07
C PHE A 79 6.02 -11.57 19.57
N ARG A 80 7.15 -11.11 19.04
CA ARG A 80 8.49 -11.46 19.52
C ARG A 80 9.44 -10.27 19.43
N MET A 81 10.19 -10.03 20.51
CA MET A 81 11.36 -9.17 20.48
C MET A 81 12.56 -9.94 19.91
N LEU A 82 13.16 -9.43 18.84
CA LEU A 82 14.36 -10.01 18.23
C LEU A 82 15.62 -9.50 18.95
N ASN A 83 16.73 -10.26 18.84
CA ASN A 83 18.03 -9.93 19.41
C ASN A 83 18.06 -9.69 20.94
N ARG A 84 17.19 -10.36 21.71
CA ARG A 84 17.11 -10.22 23.18
C ARG A 84 18.39 -10.55 23.94
N SER A 85 19.26 -11.39 23.37
CA SER A 85 20.57 -11.72 23.96
C SER A 85 21.60 -10.59 23.82
N LYS A 86 21.32 -9.58 22.98
CA LYS A 86 22.14 -8.36 22.83
C LYS A 86 21.57 -7.24 23.71
N GLY A 87 22.28 -6.12 23.79
CA GLY A 87 21.80 -4.92 24.50
C GLY A 87 20.54 -4.32 23.87
N ALA A 88 19.80 -3.52 24.65
CA ALA A 88 18.51 -2.95 24.27
C ALA A 88 18.54 -2.12 22.97
N ALA A 89 19.68 -1.48 22.67
CA ALA A 89 19.90 -0.77 21.40
C ALA A 89 19.76 -1.66 20.15
N MET A 90 19.94 -2.98 20.29
CA MET A 90 19.84 -3.95 19.19
C MET A 90 18.48 -4.66 19.11
N TRP A 91 17.59 -4.41 20.08
CA TRP A 91 16.28 -5.05 20.14
C TRP A 91 15.37 -4.50 19.05
N SER A 92 14.58 -5.38 18.44
CA SER A 92 13.64 -4.99 17.40
C SER A 92 12.34 -5.78 17.49
N PRO A 93 11.18 -5.12 17.57
CA PRO A 93 9.89 -5.81 17.65
C PRO A 93 9.53 -6.45 16.30
N ARG A 94 8.91 -7.62 16.36
CA ARG A 94 8.31 -8.29 15.20
C ARG A 94 7.00 -8.95 15.61
N SER A 95 5.97 -8.74 14.81
CA SER A 95 4.66 -9.38 14.97
C SER A 95 4.31 -10.21 13.74
N GLN A 96 3.72 -11.38 13.94
CA GLN A 96 2.93 -12.08 12.92
C GLN A 96 1.49 -11.59 13.05
N SER A 97 0.88 -11.19 11.94
CA SER A 97 -0.47 -10.62 11.92
C SER A 97 -1.43 -11.51 11.15
N ASP A 98 -2.68 -11.56 11.63
CA ASP A 98 -3.78 -12.13 10.86
C ASP A 98 -4.04 -11.25 9.63
N ARG A 99 -3.88 -11.82 8.44
CA ARG A 99 -4.00 -11.06 7.18
C ARG A 99 -5.40 -10.49 6.95
N ALA A 100 -6.44 -11.24 7.32
CA ALA A 100 -7.81 -10.82 7.09
C ALA A 100 -8.17 -9.70 8.06
N LYS A 101 -7.85 -9.89 9.34
CA LYS A 101 -8.07 -8.85 10.35
C LYS A 101 -7.23 -7.59 10.09
N TYR A 102 -6.02 -7.73 9.53
CA TYR A 102 -5.18 -6.58 9.15
C TYR A 102 -5.84 -5.70 8.09
N ILE A 103 -6.41 -6.31 7.05
CA ILE A 103 -7.17 -5.59 6.01
C ILE A 103 -8.40 -4.93 6.62
N GLN A 104 -9.17 -5.69 7.40
CA GLN A 104 -10.37 -5.19 8.06
C GLN A 104 -10.05 -3.99 8.96
N ARG A 105 -9.00 -4.09 9.77
CA ARG A 105 -8.64 -3.04 10.72
C ARG A 105 -8.17 -1.77 10.04
N TRP A 106 -7.38 -1.89 8.96
CA TRP A 106 -7.05 -0.75 8.13
C TRP A 106 -8.28 -0.09 7.52
N ARG A 107 -9.23 -0.90 7.04
CA ARG A 107 -10.47 -0.38 6.47
C ARG A 107 -11.27 0.41 7.50
N GLU A 108 -11.46 -0.13 8.70
CA GLU A 108 -12.15 0.54 9.80
C GLU A 108 -11.53 1.89 10.15
N LEU A 109 -10.19 1.94 10.25
CA LEU A 109 -9.48 3.19 10.55
C LEU A 109 -9.63 4.21 9.44
N LEU A 110 -9.50 3.81 8.17
CA LEU A 110 -9.68 4.72 7.03
C LEU A 110 -11.12 5.24 6.93
N ASP A 111 -12.13 4.38 7.13
CA ASP A 111 -13.54 4.80 7.13
C ASP A 111 -13.84 5.79 8.28
N SER A 112 -13.07 5.77 9.36
CA SER A 112 -13.18 6.72 10.48
C SER A 112 -12.42 8.04 10.27
N CYS A 113 -11.58 8.13 9.24
CA CYS A 113 -10.78 9.33 8.96
C CYS A 113 -11.66 10.47 8.42
N PRO A 114 -11.59 11.69 8.98
CA PRO A 114 -12.43 12.80 8.56
C PRO A 114 -12.03 13.33 7.18
N ASN A 115 -12.99 13.70 6.32
CA ASN A 115 -12.71 14.24 4.99
C ASN A 115 -11.93 13.29 4.05
N LEU A 116 -11.96 11.98 4.30
CA LEU A 116 -11.38 10.96 3.42
C LEU A 116 -12.47 10.25 2.61
N ASP A 117 -12.46 10.44 1.29
CA ASP A 117 -13.26 9.66 0.36
C ASP A 117 -12.43 8.49 -0.17
N ILE A 118 -12.99 7.28 -0.21
CA ILE A 118 -12.34 6.09 -0.79
C ILE A 118 -13.14 5.65 -2.01
N ARG A 119 -12.48 5.48 -3.16
CA ARG A 119 -13.14 5.06 -4.40
C ARG A 119 -12.38 3.94 -5.11
N GLN A 120 -13.14 2.96 -5.58
CA GLN A 120 -12.62 1.94 -6.48
C GLN A 120 -12.57 2.46 -7.92
N ASP A 121 -11.37 2.67 -8.44
CA ASP A 121 -11.11 3.02 -9.83
C ASP A 121 -9.61 2.85 -10.15
N VAL A 122 -9.27 2.74 -11.43
CA VAL A 122 -7.88 2.66 -11.89
C VAL A 122 -7.47 4.02 -12.43
N VAL A 123 -6.43 4.62 -11.88
CA VAL A 123 -5.89 5.86 -12.45
C VAL A 123 -5.05 5.54 -13.68
N THR A 124 -5.37 6.16 -14.80
CA THR A 124 -4.71 5.92 -16.09
C THR A 124 -3.81 7.08 -16.50
N GLU A 125 -4.15 8.31 -16.12
CA GLU A 125 -3.45 9.52 -16.54
C GLU A 125 -3.45 10.59 -15.43
N PHE A 126 -2.36 11.35 -15.33
CA PHE A 126 -2.30 12.63 -14.62
C PHE A 126 -2.82 13.75 -15.52
N ILE A 127 -3.54 14.70 -14.94
CA ILE A 127 -3.89 15.96 -15.59
C ILE A 127 -2.75 16.93 -15.29
N ILE A 128 -1.90 17.22 -16.29
CA ILE A 128 -0.71 18.07 -16.13
C ILE A 128 -0.87 19.31 -16.99
N LYS A 129 -0.69 20.49 -16.38
CA LYS A 129 -0.72 21.78 -17.06
C LYS A 129 0.50 22.59 -16.63
N ASP A 130 1.25 23.11 -17.61
CA ASP A 130 2.44 23.95 -17.38
C ASP A 130 3.44 23.31 -16.40
N GLY A 131 3.67 22.00 -16.53
CA GLY A 131 4.56 21.22 -15.66
C GLY A 131 4.01 20.91 -14.27
N THR A 132 2.79 21.32 -13.94
CA THR A 132 2.16 21.11 -12.63
C THR A 132 1.00 20.12 -12.72
N VAL A 133 0.96 19.14 -11.81
CA VAL A 133 -0.19 18.23 -11.69
C VAL A 133 -1.40 18.98 -11.14
N GLN A 134 -2.54 18.81 -11.79
CA GLN A 134 -3.82 19.46 -11.43
C GLN A 134 -4.89 18.43 -11.04
N GLY A 135 -4.58 17.14 -11.15
CA GLY A 135 -5.55 16.08 -10.91
C GLY A 135 -5.19 14.78 -11.62
N VAL A 136 -6.18 13.90 -11.71
CA VAL A 136 -6.06 12.58 -12.33
C VAL A 136 -7.30 12.23 -13.14
N LYS A 137 -7.10 11.37 -14.13
CA LYS A 137 -8.17 10.73 -14.90
C LYS A 137 -8.14 9.22 -14.67
N THR A 138 -9.31 8.62 -14.57
CA THR A 138 -9.47 7.20 -14.28
C THR A 138 -9.95 6.40 -15.50
N GLY A 139 -9.86 5.07 -15.39
CA GLY A 139 -10.29 4.12 -16.42
C GLY A 139 -11.80 4.16 -16.67
N LEU A 140 -12.60 4.59 -15.69
CA LEU A 140 -14.02 4.89 -15.87
C LEU A 140 -14.28 6.28 -16.45
N MET A 141 -13.27 6.91 -17.06
CA MET A 141 -13.36 8.22 -17.70
C MET A 141 -13.78 9.34 -16.74
N CYS A 142 -13.56 9.17 -15.43
CA CYS A 142 -13.80 10.20 -14.43
C CYS A 142 -12.56 11.10 -14.30
N GLU A 143 -12.77 12.39 -14.08
CA GLU A 143 -11.72 13.36 -13.80
C GLU A 143 -11.88 13.92 -12.38
N PHE A 144 -10.77 13.94 -11.64
CA PHE A 144 -10.70 14.48 -10.28
C PHE A 144 -9.59 15.52 -10.20
N GLY A 145 -9.91 16.71 -9.72
CA GLY A 145 -8.95 17.79 -9.49
C GLY A 145 -8.23 17.62 -8.17
N ALA A 146 -6.95 17.98 -8.12
CA ALA A 146 -6.15 17.96 -6.90
C ALA A 146 -5.06 19.02 -6.88
N LYS A 147 -4.74 19.54 -5.69
CA LYS A 147 -3.55 20.40 -5.48
C LYS A 147 -2.26 19.57 -5.42
N CYS A 148 -2.37 18.33 -4.93
CA CYS A 148 -1.25 17.40 -4.81
C CYS A 148 -1.71 15.97 -5.11
N VAL A 149 -0.83 15.17 -5.71
CA VAL A 149 -1.09 13.74 -5.97
C VAL A 149 0.05 12.90 -5.40
N ILE A 150 -0.29 11.89 -4.62
CA ILE A 150 0.65 10.93 -4.03
C ILE A 150 0.50 9.60 -4.76
N LEU A 151 1.56 9.12 -5.42
CA LEU A 151 1.55 7.87 -6.16
C LEU A 151 2.15 6.72 -5.33
N THR A 152 1.33 5.75 -4.95
CA THR A 152 1.72 4.57 -4.15
C THR A 152 1.30 3.25 -4.83
N SER A 153 1.66 3.11 -6.10
CA SER A 153 1.20 2.04 -7.00
C SER A 153 1.78 0.64 -6.72
N GLY A 154 2.63 0.47 -5.69
CA GLY A 154 3.20 -0.82 -5.32
C GLY A 154 3.82 -1.58 -6.51
N THR A 155 3.41 -2.83 -6.69
CA THR A 155 3.90 -3.73 -7.76
C THR A 155 3.05 -3.68 -9.04
N PHE A 156 2.11 -2.73 -9.18
CA PHE A 156 1.09 -2.75 -10.22
C PHE A 156 1.49 -2.07 -11.53
N LEU A 157 2.30 -1.00 -11.49
CA LEU A 157 2.74 -0.28 -12.70
C LEU A 157 3.52 -1.19 -13.64
N ASN A 158 2.96 -1.45 -14.82
CA ASN A 158 3.53 -2.34 -15.82
C ASN A 158 3.97 -3.69 -15.20
N GLY A 159 3.16 -4.19 -14.26
CA GLY A 159 3.41 -5.40 -13.47
C GLY A 159 3.50 -6.66 -14.34
N LEU A 160 4.50 -7.50 -14.06
CA LEU A 160 4.72 -8.77 -14.76
C LEU A 160 5.10 -9.86 -13.74
N MET A 161 4.26 -10.87 -13.65
CA MET A 161 4.47 -12.04 -12.80
C MET A 161 5.26 -13.11 -13.55
N HIS A 162 6.16 -13.78 -12.84
CA HIS A 162 7.02 -14.83 -13.39
C HIS A 162 6.79 -16.16 -12.66
N PHE A 163 6.35 -17.17 -13.40
CA PHE A 163 6.17 -18.55 -12.93
C PHE A 163 7.09 -19.47 -13.75
N GLY A 164 8.34 -19.61 -13.31
CA GLY A 164 9.38 -20.25 -14.11
C GLY A 164 9.59 -19.50 -15.42
N LYS A 165 9.30 -20.16 -16.56
CA LYS A 165 9.35 -19.56 -17.90
C LYS A 165 8.08 -18.80 -18.28
N ILE A 166 6.96 -19.06 -17.59
CA ILE A 166 5.68 -18.44 -17.88
C ILE A 166 5.68 -17.01 -17.33
N GLN A 167 5.22 -16.07 -18.15
CA GLN A 167 5.07 -14.67 -17.78
C GLN A 167 3.61 -14.26 -17.93
N VAL A 168 3.05 -13.61 -16.92
CA VAL A 168 1.65 -13.18 -16.89
C VAL A 168 1.60 -11.73 -16.47
N ALA A 169 0.92 -10.89 -17.23
CA ALA A 169 0.70 -9.50 -16.84
C ALA A 169 -0.15 -9.44 -15.56
N GLY A 170 0.30 -8.67 -14.57
CA GLY A 170 -0.39 -8.55 -13.29
C GLY A 170 0.45 -7.87 -12.23
N GLY A 171 -0.21 -7.12 -11.33
CA GLY A 171 0.47 -6.49 -10.19
C GLY A 171 0.73 -7.49 -9.06
N ARG A 172 -0.21 -8.41 -8.85
CA ARG A 172 -0.17 -9.50 -7.87
C ARG A 172 -0.93 -10.69 -8.46
N ILE A 173 -0.82 -11.85 -7.81
CA ILE A 173 -1.56 -13.05 -8.27
C ILE A 173 -3.06 -12.75 -8.28
N SER A 174 -3.70 -13.02 -9.42
CA SER A 174 -5.12 -12.74 -9.67
C SER A 174 -5.52 -11.25 -9.71
N GLU A 175 -4.56 -10.32 -9.73
CA GLU A 175 -4.82 -8.88 -9.84
C GLU A 175 -4.15 -8.32 -11.10
N THR A 176 -4.89 -7.51 -11.86
CA THR A 176 -4.40 -6.94 -13.13
C THR A 176 -3.26 -5.94 -12.90
N ALA A 177 -2.44 -5.73 -13.93
CA ALA A 177 -1.46 -4.65 -13.93
C ALA A 177 -2.14 -3.32 -14.30
N SER A 178 -1.55 -2.20 -13.88
CA SER A 178 -1.95 -0.85 -14.27
C SER A 178 -1.01 -0.29 -15.32
N TYR A 179 -1.56 0.43 -16.29
CA TYR A 179 -0.85 0.99 -17.46
C TYR A 179 -1.14 2.49 -17.62
N GLY A 180 -0.32 3.21 -18.41
CA GLY A 180 -0.52 4.62 -18.76
C GLY A 180 0.35 5.57 -17.93
N LEU A 181 0.32 5.42 -16.61
CA LEU A 181 1.07 6.32 -15.71
C LEU A 181 2.59 6.26 -15.90
N THR A 182 3.15 5.07 -16.13
CA THR A 182 4.61 4.91 -16.35
C THR A 182 5.05 5.62 -17.62
N GLU A 183 4.28 5.46 -18.69
CA GLU A 183 4.55 6.05 -20.01
C GLU A 183 4.49 7.57 -19.92
N GLN A 184 3.49 8.10 -19.21
CA GLN A 184 3.34 9.53 -19.00
C GLN A 184 4.46 10.11 -18.13
N LEU A 185 4.83 9.44 -17.03
CA LEU A 185 5.96 9.86 -16.19
C LEU A 185 7.27 9.93 -17.00
N ARG A 186 7.51 8.95 -17.87
CA ARG A 186 8.65 8.99 -18.79
C ARG A 186 8.56 10.16 -19.78
N ALA A 187 7.38 10.44 -20.32
CA ALA A 187 7.17 11.55 -21.26
C ALA A 187 7.44 12.92 -20.63
N VAL A 188 7.18 13.09 -19.32
CA VAL A 188 7.49 14.33 -18.58
C VAL A 188 8.91 14.36 -18.00
N GLY A 189 9.76 13.37 -18.32
CA GLY A 189 11.19 13.39 -18.03
C GLY A 189 11.66 12.50 -16.87
N PHE A 190 10.79 11.67 -16.26
CA PHE A 190 11.24 10.71 -15.24
C PHE A 190 11.98 9.52 -15.86
N VAL A 191 13.05 9.10 -15.20
CA VAL A 191 13.72 7.83 -15.49
C VAL A 191 12.93 6.69 -14.85
N THR A 192 12.60 5.67 -15.64
CA THR A 192 11.87 4.49 -15.17
C THR A 192 12.74 3.24 -15.29
N GLY A 193 12.62 2.33 -14.32
CA GLY A 193 13.33 1.06 -14.28
C GLY A 193 12.40 -0.08 -13.88
N ARG A 194 12.94 -1.30 -13.80
CA ARG A 194 12.19 -2.49 -13.36
C ARG A 194 12.91 -3.17 -12.21
N MET A 195 12.15 -3.52 -11.18
CA MET A 195 12.60 -4.36 -10.08
C MET A 195 11.81 -5.66 -10.07
N LYS A 196 12.40 -6.72 -9.50
CA LYS A 196 11.77 -8.02 -9.36
C LYS A 196 11.95 -8.54 -7.94
N THR A 197 10.86 -9.02 -7.37
CA THR A 197 10.82 -9.65 -6.04
C THR A 197 10.05 -10.96 -6.11
N GLY A 198 10.41 -11.93 -5.26
CA GLY A 198 9.70 -13.20 -5.13
C GLY A 198 8.84 -13.25 -3.88
N THR A 199 7.81 -14.10 -3.90
CA THR A 199 7.09 -14.56 -2.70
C THR A 199 7.14 -16.09 -2.66
N PRO A 200 7.25 -16.72 -1.48
CA PRO A 200 7.08 -18.16 -1.37
C PRO A 200 5.64 -18.57 -1.73
N LEU A 201 5.48 -19.85 -2.06
CA LEU A 201 4.19 -20.50 -2.25
C LEU A 201 3.36 -20.45 -0.95
N ARG A 202 2.04 -20.61 -1.09
CA ARG A 202 1.15 -20.87 0.04
C ARG A 202 0.87 -22.36 0.06
N ILE A 203 1.08 -22.98 1.22
CA ILE A 203 0.89 -24.43 1.43
C ILE A 203 -0.28 -24.66 2.37
N ASN A 204 -0.98 -25.78 2.20
CA ASN A 204 -2.07 -26.16 3.09
C ASN A 204 -1.49 -26.58 4.44
N GLY A 205 -1.92 -25.94 5.53
CA GLY A 205 -1.45 -26.30 6.88
C GLY A 205 -1.74 -27.75 7.25
N ASN A 206 -2.85 -28.32 6.76
CA ASN A 206 -3.23 -29.70 7.03
C ASN A 206 -2.35 -30.74 6.33
N SER A 207 -1.54 -30.32 5.35
CA SER A 207 -0.59 -31.21 4.68
C SER A 207 0.81 -31.19 5.30
N ILE A 208 0.98 -30.56 6.46
CA ILE A 208 2.27 -30.44 7.16
C ILE A 208 2.20 -31.27 8.44
N ASP A 209 3.18 -32.16 8.63
CA ASP A 209 3.40 -32.82 9.92
C ASP A 209 4.18 -31.87 10.84
N PHE A 210 3.51 -31.25 11.80
CA PHE A 210 4.14 -30.35 12.77
C PHE A 210 4.82 -31.07 13.95
N SER A 211 4.76 -32.41 14.01
CA SER A 211 5.43 -33.19 15.05
C SER A 211 6.90 -33.48 14.74
N ARG A 212 7.34 -33.16 13.51
CA ARG A 212 8.69 -33.43 13.00
C ARG A 212 9.29 -32.22 12.31
#